data_AF-A0A4U0U3R9-F1
#
_entry.id   AF-A0A4U0U3R9-F1
#
_cell.length_a   1.000
_cell.length_b   1.000
_cell.length_c   1.000
_cell.angle_alpha   90.00
_cell.angle_beta   90.00
_cell.angle_gamma   90.00
#
_symmetry.space_group_name_H-M   'P 1'
#
loop_
_entity.id
_entity.type
_entity.pdbx_description
1 polymer ?
#
loop_
_entity_poly.entity_id
_entity_poly.type
_entity_poly.pdbx_seq_one_letter_code
_entity_poly.pdbx_strand_id
1 'polypeptide(L)'
;MRWSPPGALLGYSRRLQTRRLFVNLTTADVLASHCIDSASMVRKLKHHEQKLLRKVDFVNYPSDATHRSAAVIRRYQLSNPADYASYNRLAGSLRQLAHRIALLPPDSAFRRKHEDLLLEKLHDMGLLGVGGEGKGKLSDVERKITVSAFCRRRLGVVMTRLRMSETVSAANKFVEQGHVRVGTEVVTDTAFLVSRNMEDFVTWVDSSKIKRNIMKYRDKLDDFDLL
;
A
#
# COMPACT_ATOMS: atom_id res chain seq x y z
N MET A 1 -52.96 -34.46 -25.91
CA MET A 1 -53.39 -35.65 -25.12
C MET A 1 -52.15 -36.12 -24.36
N ARG A 2 -52.12 -36.08 -23.02
CA ARG A 2 -52.30 -37.25 -22.09
C ARG A 2 -51.62 -38.51 -22.66
N TRP A 3 -50.66 -39.15 -21.98
CA TRP A 3 -50.77 -39.68 -20.61
C TRP A 3 -49.41 -39.78 -19.84
N SER A 4 -49.52 -39.84 -18.52
CA SER A 4 -48.55 -40.33 -17.51
C SER A 4 -49.37 -40.96 -16.35
N PRO A 5 -48.79 -41.51 -15.27
CA PRO A 5 -47.52 -42.25 -15.08
C PRO A 5 -47.93 -43.75 -14.84
N PRO A 6 -47.44 -44.55 -13.86
CA PRO A 6 -46.17 -44.61 -13.12
C PRO A 6 -45.47 -46.00 -13.10
N GLY A 7 -44.28 -46.05 -12.51
CA GLY A 7 -43.61 -47.28 -12.03
C GLY A 7 -42.41 -46.89 -11.15
N ALA A 8 -42.46 -47.21 -9.85
CA ALA A 8 -41.48 -46.73 -8.88
C ALA A 8 -40.50 -47.83 -8.44
N LEU A 9 -39.19 -47.56 -8.46
CA LEU A 9 -38.21 -48.31 -7.67
C LEU A 9 -37.17 -47.41 -7.02
N LEU A 10 -36.97 -47.70 -5.74
CA LEU A 10 -36.08 -47.10 -4.75
C LEU A 10 -34.60 -47.13 -5.16
N GLY A 11 -33.80 -46.13 -4.77
CA GLY A 11 -32.36 -46.13 -5.07
C GLY A 11 -31.52 -44.97 -4.50
N TYR A 12 -31.36 -44.91 -3.18
CA TYR A 12 -30.26 -44.24 -2.45
C TYR A 12 -29.87 -42.78 -2.77
N SER A 13 -30.36 -41.88 -1.91
CA SER A 13 -29.74 -40.57 -1.65
C SER A 13 -28.34 -40.72 -1.06
N ARG A 14 -27.35 -40.01 -1.63
CA ARG A 14 -26.13 -39.56 -0.92
C ARG A 14 -25.88 -38.08 -1.17
N ARG A 15 -26.79 -37.24 -0.66
CA ARG A 15 -26.51 -35.80 -0.47
C ARG A 15 -25.42 -35.66 0.60
N LEU A 16 -24.16 -35.49 0.19
CA LEU A 16 -23.02 -35.30 1.09
C LEU A 16 -23.13 -33.94 1.80
N GLN A 17 -23.88 -33.98 2.89
CA GLN A 17 -24.06 -32.88 3.83
C GLN A 17 -22.79 -32.79 4.68
N THR A 18 -21.78 -32.07 4.16
CA THR A 18 -20.55 -31.75 4.90
C THR A 18 -20.91 -30.99 6.17
N ARG A 19 -20.94 -31.71 7.28
CA ARG A 19 -21.30 -31.19 8.59
C ARG A 19 -20.37 -30.03 8.95
N ARG A 20 -20.97 -28.99 9.52
CA ARG A 20 -20.27 -28.01 10.36
C ARG A 20 -19.42 -28.77 11.38
N LEU A 21 -18.10 -28.80 11.19
CA LEU A 21 -17.19 -28.92 12.33
C LEU A 21 -17.07 -27.53 12.93
N PHE A 22 -17.99 -27.26 13.85
CA PHE A 22 -17.91 -26.14 14.77
C PHE A 22 -16.71 -26.42 15.69
N VAL A 23 -15.51 -26.03 15.26
CA VAL A 23 -14.33 -26.06 16.13
C VAL A 23 -14.58 -25.03 17.22
N ASN A 24 -14.82 -25.52 18.43
CA ASN A 24 -15.06 -24.67 19.58
C ASN A 24 -13.84 -23.75 19.77
N LEU A 25 -14.04 -22.44 19.61
CA LEU A 25 -13.06 -21.44 20.00
C LEU A 25 -12.75 -21.64 21.48
N THR A 26 -11.54 -22.06 21.77
CA THR A 26 -11.01 -22.13 23.13
C THR A 26 -11.08 -20.74 23.75
N THR A 27 -11.65 -20.66 24.96
CA THR A 27 -11.88 -19.43 25.73
C THR A 27 -10.61 -18.70 26.19
N ALA A 28 -9.44 -19.07 25.65
CA ALA A 28 -8.15 -18.44 25.89
C ALA A 28 -7.87 -17.22 24.99
N ASP A 29 -8.35 -17.23 23.73
CA ASP A 29 -7.99 -16.17 22.75
C ASP A 29 -8.73 -14.84 22.99
N VAL A 30 -9.80 -14.84 23.78
CA VAL A 30 -10.57 -13.63 24.12
C VAL A 30 -9.79 -12.71 25.09
N LEU A 31 -8.80 -13.25 25.82
CA LEU A 31 -7.99 -12.49 26.77
C LEU A 31 -6.78 -11.78 26.14
N ALA A 32 -6.37 -12.16 24.92
CA ALA A 32 -5.23 -11.55 24.22
C ALA A 32 -5.57 -10.18 23.58
N SER A 33 -6.85 -9.83 23.45
CA SER A 33 -7.31 -8.60 22.77
C SER A 33 -7.54 -7.39 23.70
N HIS A 34 -7.26 -7.50 25.00
CA HIS A 34 -7.49 -6.42 25.98
C HIS A 34 -6.22 -5.72 26.51
N CYS A 35 -5.03 -6.01 25.95
CA CYS A 35 -3.75 -5.46 26.41
C CYS A 35 -3.07 -4.49 25.45
N ILE A 36 -3.82 -3.76 24.60
CA ILE A 36 -3.31 -2.62 23.81
C ILE A 36 -4.31 -1.44 23.84
N ASP A 37 -4.75 -1.00 25.02
CA ASP A 37 -5.60 0.19 25.13
C ASP A 37 -5.47 0.94 26.47
N SER A 38 -4.23 1.32 26.80
CA SER A 38 -3.91 2.16 27.98
C SER A 38 -2.69 3.05 27.78
N ALA A 39 -2.70 3.84 26.70
CA ALA A 39 -1.73 4.92 26.46
C ALA A 39 -2.32 6.32 26.64
N SER A 40 -3.33 6.47 27.52
CA SER A 40 -3.78 7.79 27.99
C SER A 40 -2.93 8.22 29.19
N MET A 41 -2.15 9.30 29.03
CA MET A 41 -1.26 9.90 30.05
C MET A 41 -2.02 10.48 31.28
N VAL A 42 -3.31 10.25 31.38
CA VAL A 42 -4.24 10.85 32.35
C VAL A 42 -5.13 9.76 32.94
N ARG A 43 -5.46 9.88 34.23
CA ARG A 43 -6.40 8.97 34.91
C ARG A 43 -7.73 8.89 34.17
N LYS A 44 -8.39 7.74 34.23
CA LYS A 44 -9.76 7.58 33.72
C LYS A 44 -10.71 8.54 34.47
N LEU A 45 -11.49 9.31 33.71
CA LEU A 45 -12.50 10.22 34.27
C LEU A 45 -13.69 9.43 34.84
N LYS A 46 -14.23 9.90 35.96
CA LYS A 46 -15.48 9.41 36.56
C LYS A 46 -16.68 9.86 35.69
N HIS A 47 -17.81 9.15 35.81
CA HIS A 47 -19.00 9.43 34.99
C HIS A 47 -19.48 10.90 35.03
N HIS A 48 -19.46 11.55 36.20
CA HIS A 48 -19.82 12.97 36.31
C HIS A 48 -18.79 13.91 35.66
N GLU A 49 -17.50 13.61 35.79
CA GLU A 49 -16.40 14.35 35.14
C GLU A 49 -16.50 14.24 33.62
N GLN A 50 -16.71 13.03 33.09
CA GLN A 50 -16.88 12.79 31.65
C GLN A 50 -18.17 13.43 31.10
N LYS A 51 -19.25 13.52 31.91
CA LYS A 51 -20.49 14.20 31.51
C LYS A 51 -20.29 15.71 31.33
N LEU A 52 -19.37 16.32 32.08
CA LEU A 52 -18.94 17.72 31.93
C LEU A 52 -17.92 17.87 30.78
N LEU A 53 -16.87 17.05 30.79
CA LEU A 53 -15.69 17.16 29.91
C LEU A 53 -15.84 16.39 28.59
N ARG A 54 -17.03 16.42 27.97
CA ARG A 54 -17.37 15.63 26.76
C ARG A 54 -16.51 15.92 25.52
N LYS A 55 -15.93 17.13 25.44
CA LYS A 55 -15.10 17.59 24.30
C LYS A 55 -13.60 17.54 24.61
N VAL A 56 -13.20 17.08 25.79
CA VAL A 56 -11.80 17.08 26.22
C VAL A 56 -11.17 15.74 25.88
N ASP A 57 -10.34 15.76 24.85
CA ASP A 57 -9.40 14.69 24.51
C ASP A 57 -8.02 15.37 24.32
N PHE A 58 -7.01 14.87 25.01
CA PHE A 58 -5.63 15.38 24.92
C PHE A 58 -4.81 14.72 23.80
N VAL A 59 -5.32 13.62 23.23
CA VAL A 59 -4.64 12.82 22.22
C VAL A 59 -5.20 13.13 20.83
N ASN A 60 -6.52 13.26 20.67
CA ASN A 60 -7.17 13.43 19.38
C ASN A 60 -7.89 14.79 19.25
N TYR A 61 -7.17 15.81 18.78
CA TYR A 61 -7.76 17.09 18.44
C TYR A 61 -8.50 17.02 17.09
N PRO A 62 -9.61 17.76 16.91
CA PRO A 62 -10.34 17.79 15.62
C PRO A 62 -9.49 18.26 14.42
N SER A 63 -8.42 19.01 14.67
CA SER A 63 -7.41 19.42 13.68
C SER A 63 -6.63 18.24 13.09
N ASP A 64 -6.45 17.17 13.85
CA ASP A 64 -5.41 16.17 13.59
C ASP A 64 -5.90 15.05 12.65
N ALA A 65 -7.16 15.14 12.19
CA ALA A 65 -7.78 14.27 11.21
C ALA A 65 -7.54 12.77 11.48
N THR A 66 -7.74 12.36 12.74
CA THR A 66 -7.55 10.99 13.23
C THR A 66 -6.12 10.46 13.02
N HIS A 67 -5.10 11.32 13.21
CA HIS A 67 -3.67 10.98 13.14
C HIS A 67 -3.23 10.27 11.85
N ARG A 68 -3.92 10.56 10.74
CA ARG A 68 -3.70 9.91 9.44
C ARG A 68 -2.26 10.08 8.94
N SER A 69 -1.63 11.22 9.21
CA SER A 69 -0.22 11.49 8.93
C SER A 69 0.69 10.50 9.64
N ALA A 70 0.59 10.39 10.96
CA ALA A 70 1.37 9.47 11.78
C ALA A 70 1.15 8.00 11.38
N ALA A 71 -0.09 7.61 11.07
CA ALA A 71 -0.41 6.27 10.61
C ALA A 71 0.27 5.91 9.26
N VAL A 72 0.32 6.85 8.32
CA VAL A 72 1.00 6.66 7.02
C VAL A 72 2.53 6.67 7.18
N ILE A 73 3.06 7.58 8.01
CA ILE A 73 4.50 7.67 8.33
C ILE A 73 5.01 6.35 8.92
N ARG A 74 4.33 5.81 9.94
CA ARG A 74 4.69 4.53 10.58
C ARG A 74 4.61 3.36 9.60
N ARG A 75 3.55 3.29 8.79
CA ARG A 75 3.28 2.19 7.84
C ARG A 75 4.34 2.06 6.76
N TYR A 76 4.82 3.17 6.21
CA TYR A 76 5.79 3.17 5.11
C TYR A 76 7.21 3.56 5.53
N GLN A 77 7.47 3.70 6.84
CA GLN A 77 8.76 4.12 7.39
C GLN A 77 9.32 5.37 6.68
N LEU A 78 8.54 6.45 6.66
CA LEU A 78 9.04 7.75 6.20
C LEU A 78 9.97 8.35 7.26
N SER A 79 11.24 8.53 6.92
CA SER A 79 12.24 9.15 7.80
C SER A 79 11.90 10.61 8.12
N ASN A 80 11.49 11.38 7.12
CA ASN A 80 11.16 12.80 7.25
C ASN A 80 9.62 13.02 7.26
N PRO A 81 9.04 13.62 8.33
CA PRO A 81 7.63 14.02 8.33
C PRO A 81 7.28 15.06 7.25
N ALA A 82 8.25 15.85 6.81
CA ALA A 82 8.09 16.85 5.75
C ALA A 82 7.66 16.22 4.40
N ASP A 83 8.15 15.02 4.09
CA ASP A 83 7.81 14.27 2.86
C ASP A 83 6.28 14.08 2.76
N TYR A 84 5.63 13.72 3.87
CA TYR A 84 4.18 13.53 3.93
C TYR A 84 3.43 14.82 3.56
N ALA A 85 3.88 15.97 4.08
CA ALA A 85 3.28 17.26 3.77
C ALA A 85 3.47 17.64 2.28
N SER A 86 4.66 17.41 1.73
CA SER A 86 4.97 17.63 0.30
C SER A 86 4.12 16.75 -0.61
N TYR A 87 4.03 15.45 -0.35
CA TYR A 87 3.16 14.54 -1.11
C TYR A 87 1.67 14.88 -0.96
N ASN A 88 1.24 15.40 0.20
CA ASN A 88 -0.15 15.83 0.39
C ASN A 88 -0.48 17.07 -0.44
N ARG A 89 0.43 18.05 -0.51
CA ARG A 89 0.31 19.23 -1.40
C ARG A 89 0.25 18.80 -2.86
N LEU A 90 1.18 17.94 -3.31
CA LEU A 90 1.20 17.42 -4.68
C LEU A 90 -0.08 16.66 -5.05
N ALA A 91 -0.57 15.79 -4.17
CA ALA A 91 -1.86 15.11 -4.34
C ALA A 91 -3.04 16.10 -4.37
N GLY A 92 -2.98 17.20 -3.60
CA GLY A 92 -3.94 18.30 -3.67
C GLY A 92 -3.97 18.95 -5.04
N SER A 93 -2.81 19.41 -5.53
CA SER A 93 -2.65 20.07 -6.83
C SER A 93 -3.10 19.19 -8.01
N LEU A 94 -2.78 17.89 -7.99
CA LEU A 94 -3.22 16.93 -9.01
C LEU A 94 -4.75 16.78 -9.05
N ARG A 95 -5.42 16.72 -7.89
CA ARG A 95 -6.89 16.67 -7.84
C ARG A 95 -7.52 17.99 -8.28
N GLN A 96 -6.94 19.13 -7.91
CA GLN A 96 -7.40 20.44 -8.38
C GLN A 96 -7.28 20.58 -9.91
N LEU A 97 -6.19 20.07 -10.50
CA LEU A 97 -6.02 20.02 -11.96
C LEU A 97 -7.08 19.12 -12.61
N ALA A 98 -7.28 17.90 -12.09
CA ALA A 98 -8.30 16.98 -12.58
C ALA A 98 -9.71 17.58 -12.52
N HIS A 99 -10.06 18.25 -11.42
CA HIS A 99 -11.33 18.95 -11.25
C HIS A 99 -11.50 20.08 -12.27
N ARG A 100 -10.46 20.91 -12.50
CA ARG A 100 -10.48 21.96 -13.53
C ARG A 100 -10.67 21.39 -14.95
N ILE A 101 -10.06 20.24 -15.26
CA ILE A 101 -10.26 19.54 -16.54
C ILE A 101 -11.71 19.02 -16.65
N ALA A 102 -12.28 18.49 -15.56
CA ALA A 102 -13.65 18.01 -15.54
C ALA A 102 -14.71 19.12 -15.75
N LEU A 103 -14.41 20.36 -15.34
CA LEU A 103 -15.26 21.54 -15.52
C LEU A 103 -15.28 22.07 -16.98
N LEU A 104 -14.31 21.72 -17.83
CA LEU A 104 -14.31 22.12 -19.25
C LEU A 104 -15.37 21.33 -20.06
N PRO A 105 -15.93 21.91 -21.14
CA PRO A 105 -16.89 21.19 -21.98
C PRO A 105 -16.28 19.93 -22.64
N PRO A 106 -17.04 18.82 -22.74
CA PRO A 106 -16.54 17.51 -23.18
C PRO A 106 -16.11 17.46 -24.65
N ASP A 107 -16.61 18.40 -25.46
CA ASP A 107 -16.33 18.51 -26.90
C ASP A 107 -15.00 19.22 -27.19
N SER A 108 -14.43 19.91 -26.19
CA SER A 108 -13.18 20.65 -26.38
C SER A 108 -11.99 19.70 -26.58
N ALA A 109 -11.28 19.88 -27.70
CA ALA A 109 -10.05 19.13 -27.98
C ALA A 109 -8.96 19.36 -26.91
N PHE A 110 -8.98 20.51 -26.24
CA PHE A 110 -8.09 20.83 -25.12
C PHE A 110 -8.31 19.88 -23.94
N ARG A 111 -9.58 19.62 -23.54
CA ARG A 111 -9.91 18.72 -22.43
C ARG A 111 -9.39 17.31 -22.70
N ARG A 112 -9.68 16.74 -23.89
CA ARG A 112 -9.26 15.38 -24.27
C ARG A 112 -7.74 15.23 -24.21
N LYS A 113 -7.00 16.14 -24.86
CA LYS A 113 -5.51 16.15 -24.83
C LYS A 113 -4.93 16.19 -23.41
N HIS A 114 -5.47 17.02 -22.53
CA HIS A 114 -4.94 17.14 -21.16
C HIS A 114 -5.40 16.01 -20.24
N GLU A 115 -6.57 15.43 -20.47
CA GLU A 115 -7.03 14.21 -19.80
C GLU A 115 -6.12 13.02 -20.16
N ASP A 116 -5.83 12.82 -21.45
CA ASP A 116 -4.92 11.78 -21.93
C ASP A 116 -3.50 11.93 -21.37
N LEU A 117 -2.90 13.13 -21.48
CA LEU A 117 -1.56 13.43 -20.95
C LEU A 117 -1.46 13.25 -19.43
N LEU A 118 -2.49 13.66 -18.69
CA LEU A 118 -2.52 13.50 -17.23
C LEU A 118 -2.60 12.02 -16.84
N LEU A 119 -3.47 11.25 -17.49
CA LEU A 119 -3.65 9.82 -17.24
C LEU A 119 -2.39 9.02 -17.61
N GLU A 120 -1.79 9.30 -18.76
CA GLU A 120 -0.53 8.69 -19.21
C GLU A 120 0.61 8.95 -18.23
N LYS A 121 0.86 10.21 -17.87
CA LYS A 121 1.94 10.55 -16.93
C LYS A 121 1.75 9.92 -15.55
N LEU A 122 0.51 9.85 -15.05
CA LEU A 122 0.17 9.21 -13.77
C LEU A 122 0.26 7.68 -13.82
N HIS A 123 0.01 7.08 -14.99
CA HIS A 123 0.18 5.66 -15.23
C HIS A 123 1.67 5.29 -15.22
N ASP A 124 2.51 6.02 -15.96
CA ASP A 124 3.97 5.80 -16.04
C ASP A 124 4.66 5.94 -14.68
N MET A 125 4.25 6.92 -13.88
CA MET A 125 4.73 7.08 -12.49
C MET A 125 4.20 6.00 -11.54
N GLY A 126 3.23 5.17 -11.96
CA GLY A 126 2.68 4.06 -11.18
C GLY A 126 1.72 4.47 -10.06
N LEU A 127 1.18 5.70 -10.10
CA LEU A 127 0.23 6.20 -9.09
C LEU A 127 -1.19 5.70 -9.35
N LEU A 128 -1.54 5.54 -10.63
CA LEU A 128 -2.75 4.84 -11.11
C LEU A 128 -2.41 3.39 -11.49
N GLY A 129 -3.42 2.51 -11.48
CA GLY A 129 -3.30 1.14 -12.00
C GLY A 129 -2.75 0.08 -11.04
N VAL A 130 -3.09 0.14 -9.74
CA VAL A 130 -2.97 -1.04 -8.86
C VAL A 130 -4.16 -1.97 -9.14
N GLY A 131 -3.99 -2.92 -10.06
CA GLY A 131 -4.98 -3.96 -10.39
C GLY A 131 -5.93 -3.67 -11.55
N GLY A 132 -5.47 -3.03 -12.62
CA GLY A 132 -6.25 -2.89 -13.87
C GLY A 132 -5.38 -2.42 -15.04
N GLU A 133 -5.59 -3.00 -16.21
CA GLU A 133 -4.71 -2.90 -17.39
C GLU A 133 -4.95 -1.67 -18.30
N GLY A 134 -5.91 -0.81 -17.95
CA GLY A 134 -6.23 0.40 -18.73
C GLY A 134 -5.58 1.67 -18.19
N LYS A 135 -5.51 2.72 -19.03
CA LYS A 135 -5.01 4.09 -18.70
C LYS A 135 -5.77 4.82 -17.57
N GLY A 136 -6.73 4.16 -16.90
CA GLY A 136 -7.56 4.74 -15.85
C GLY A 136 -8.70 5.62 -16.39
N LYS A 137 -9.48 6.22 -15.49
CA LYS A 137 -10.51 7.22 -15.79
C LYS A 137 -10.20 8.49 -15.01
N LEU A 138 -10.63 9.67 -15.46
CA LEU A 138 -10.40 10.92 -14.72
C LEU A 138 -10.94 10.85 -13.27
N SER A 139 -12.04 10.15 -13.02
CA SER A 139 -12.58 9.91 -11.67
C SER A 139 -11.66 9.10 -10.73
N ASP A 140 -10.73 8.31 -11.28
CA ASP A 140 -9.73 7.60 -10.48
C ASP A 140 -8.64 8.55 -9.96
N VAL A 141 -8.37 9.65 -10.67
CA VAL A 141 -7.39 10.67 -10.26
C VAL A 141 -7.80 11.30 -8.93
N GLU A 142 -9.09 11.58 -8.75
CA GLU A 142 -9.62 12.14 -7.49
C GLU A 142 -9.54 11.14 -6.32
N ARG A 143 -9.92 9.89 -6.55
CA ARG A 143 -10.11 8.87 -5.50
C ARG A 143 -8.85 8.08 -5.16
N LYS A 144 -8.08 7.65 -6.16
CA LYS A 144 -6.93 6.72 -6.00
C LYS A 144 -5.64 7.46 -5.67
N ILE A 145 -5.44 8.68 -6.19
CA ILE A 145 -4.28 9.50 -5.82
C ILE A 145 -4.42 9.91 -4.36
N THR A 146 -3.47 9.47 -3.57
CA THR A 146 -3.38 9.66 -2.12
C THR A 146 -1.90 9.71 -1.75
N VAL A 147 -1.54 10.28 -0.59
CA VAL A 147 -0.16 10.24 -0.10
C VAL A 147 0.37 8.81 -0.05
N SER A 148 -0.46 7.85 0.39
CA SER A 148 -0.16 6.42 0.38
C SER A 148 0.16 5.86 -1.01
N ALA A 149 -0.32 6.45 -2.12
CA ALA A 149 0.04 6.02 -3.47
C ALA A 149 1.48 6.39 -3.82
N PHE A 150 1.92 7.61 -3.49
CA PHE A 150 3.32 8.03 -3.59
C PHE A 150 4.23 7.17 -2.70
N CYS A 151 3.85 6.95 -1.44
CA CYS A 151 4.64 6.13 -0.52
C CYS A 151 4.83 4.68 -1.01
N ARG A 152 3.88 4.10 -1.77
CA ARG A 152 4.01 2.77 -2.40
C ARG A 152 4.95 2.71 -3.61
N ARG A 153 5.38 3.85 -4.14
CA ARG A 153 6.37 3.96 -5.24
C ARG A 153 7.77 4.34 -4.74
N ARG A 154 7.97 4.58 -3.44
CA ARG A 154 9.31 4.75 -2.85
C ARG A 154 10.12 3.46 -2.95
N LEU A 155 11.42 3.59 -3.23
CA LEU A 155 12.36 2.49 -3.47
C LEU A 155 12.25 1.36 -2.43
N GLY A 156 12.30 1.68 -1.13
CA GLY A 156 12.21 0.66 -0.05
C GLY A 156 10.92 -0.17 -0.06
N VAL A 157 9.78 0.41 -0.47
CA VAL A 157 8.50 -0.31 -0.57
C VAL A 157 8.42 -1.15 -1.85
N VAL A 158 8.99 -0.64 -2.95
CA VAL A 158 9.10 -1.39 -4.21
C VAL A 158 10.00 -2.62 -4.05
N MET A 159 11.15 -2.49 -3.39
CA MET A 159 12.03 -3.61 -3.05
C MET A 159 11.32 -4.71 -2.23
N THR A 160 10.48 -4.34 -1.26
CA THR A 160 9.69 -5.31 -0.48
C THR A 160 8.63 -6.01 -1.35
N ARG A 161 8.03 -5.31 -2.34
CA ARG A 161 7.13 -5.93 -3.33
C ARG A 161 7.87 -6.92 -4.23
N LEU A 162 9.07 -6.56 -4.70
CA LEU A 162 9.95 -7.41 -5.53
C LEU A 162 10.63 -8.55 -4.74
N ARG A 163 10.35 -8.70 -3.44
CA ARG A 163 10.96 -9.70 -2.54
C ARG A 163 12.49 -9.60 -2.41
N MET A 164 13.08 -8.44 -2.72
CA MET A 164 14.50 -8.17 -2.43
C MET A 164 14.76 -7.98 -0.93
N SER A 165 13.74 -7.59 -0.17
CA SER A 165 13.79 -7.43 1.28
C SER A 165 12.47 -7.88 1.89
N GLU A 166 12.52 -8.49 3.08
CA GLU A 166 11.34 -8.95 3.82
C GLU A 166 10.56 -7.79 4.43
N THR A 167 11.24 -6.71 4.85
CA THR A 167 10.63 -5.56 5.53
C THR A 167 11.08 -4.23 4.94
N VAL A 168 10.19 -3.24 4.98
CA VAL A 168 10.48 -1.88 4.50
C VAL A 168 11.61 -1.23 5.32
N SER A 169 11.70 -1.52 6.62
CA SER A 169 12.77 -1.00 7.48
C SER A 169 14.15 -1.54 7.08
N ALA A 170 14.26 -2.85 6.78
CA ALA A 170 15.49 -3.42 6.25
C ALA A 170 15.82 -2.89 4.84
N ALA A 171 14.80 -2.72 3.98
CA ALA A 171 14.99 -2.15 2.65
C ALA A 171 15.58 -0.72 2.70
N ASN A 172 15.05 0.14 3.57
CA ASN A 172 15.58 1.49 3.77
C ASN A 172 17.07 1.46 4.19
N LYS A 173 17.44 0.59 5.14
CA LYS A 173 18.84 0.44 5.58
C LYS A 173 19.77 -0.01 4.45
N PHE A 174 19.33 -0.91 3.57
CA PHE A 174 20.14 -1.35 2.42
C PHE A 174 20.32 -0.25 1.37
N VAL A 175 19.35 0.64 1.21
CA VAL A 175 19.45 1.84 0.37
C VAL A 175 20.41 2.86 0.99
N GLU A 176 20.26 3.17 2.28
CA GLU A 176 21.16 4.07 3.04
C GLU A 176 22.63 3.59 3.02
N GLN A 177 22.86 2.27 2.98
CA GLN A 177 24.17 1.63 2.83
C GLN A 177 24.72 1.62 1.39
N GLY A 178 23.95 2.07 0.40
CA GLY A 178 24.37 2.08 -1.01
C GLY A 178 24.46 0.69 -1.65
N HIS A 179 23.72 -0.31 -1.16
CA HIS A 179 23.73 -1.66 -1.74
C HIS A 179 22.82 -1.83 -2.96
N VAL A 180 21.97 -0.84 -3.25
CA VAL A 180 20.94 -0.88 -4.29
C VAL A 180 21.28 0.11 -5.40
N ARG A 181 21.12 -0.31 -6.65
CA ARG A 181 21.15 0.56 -7.82
C ARG A 181 19.84 0.50 -8.60
N VAL A 182 19.60 1.54 -9.38
CA VAL A 182 18.46 1.65 -10.27
C VAL A 182 19.01 1.92 -11.67
N GLY A 183 18.95 0.92 -12.55
CA GLY A 183 19.72 0.96 -13.79
C GLY A 183 21.22 0.92 -13.51
N THR A 184 21.95 1.96 -13.94
CA THR A 184 23.40 2.09 -13.76
C THR A 184 23.80 2.81 -12.48
N GLU A 185 22.92 3.60 -11.86
CA GLU A 185 23.27 4.51 -10.77
C GLU A 185 22.93 3.93 -9.39
N VAL A 186 23.87 4.07 -8.45
CA VAL A 186 23.69 3.67 -7.04
C VAL A 186 22.81 4.70 -6.33
N VAL A 187 21.73 4.25 -5.69
CA VAL A 187 20.78 5.13 -5.00
C VAL A 187 20.98 5.02 -3.50
N THR A 188 21.31 6.15 -2.86
CA THR A 188 21.49 6.27 -1.40
C THR A 188 20.27 6.89 -0.69
N ASP A 189 19.41 7.59 -1.42
CA ASP A 189 18.20 8.23 -0.87
C ASP A 189 17.00 7.26 -0.82
N THR A 190 16.44 7.09 0.38
CA THR A 190 15.22 6.29 0.60
C THR A 190 13.94 6.97 0.08
N ALA A 191 13.96 8.27 -0.20
CA ALA A 191 12.84 9.02 -0.75
C ALA A 191 12.72 8.92 -2.29
N PHE A 192 13.69 8.29 -2.95
CA PHE A 192 13.67 8.03 -4.38
C PHE A 192 12.39 7.32 -4.84
N LEU A 193 11.75 7.91 -5.86
CA LEU A 193 10.47 7.47 -6.43
C LEU A 193 10.70 6.69 -7.73
N VAL A 194 10.41 5.40 -7.70
CA VAL A 194 10.61 4.49 -8.84
C VAL A 194 9.37 4.52 -9.75
N SER A 195 9.53 4.90 -11.02
CA SER A 195 8.47 4.81 -12.04
C SER A 195 8.21 3.34 -12.44
N ARG A 196 7.14 3.04 -13.18
CA ARG A 196 6.85 1.65 -13.62
C ARG A 196 8.00 1.08 -14.44
N ASN A 197 8.42 1.79 -15.47
CA ASN A 197 9.43 1.35 -16.42
C ASN A 197 10.82 1.20 -15.77
N MET A 198 11.04 1.86 -14.62
CA MET A 198 12.29 1.80 -13.87
C MET A 198 12.28 0.70 -12.79
N GLU A 199 11.14 0.07 -12.53
CA GLU A 199 10.99 -0.99 -11.52
C GLU A 199 11.78 -2.25 -11.86
N ASP A 200 11.86 -2.60 -13.15
CA ASP A 200 12.57 -3.79 -13.64
C ASP A 200 14.10 -3.65 -13.54
N PHE A 201 14.62 -2.42 -13.44
CA PHE A 201 16.05 -2.13 -13.34
C PHE A 201 16.54 -1.95 -11.89
N VAL A 202 15.69 -2.18 -10.89
CA VAL A 202 16.07 -2.16 -9.47
C VAL A 202 16.86 -3.43 -9.15
N THR A 203 18.16 -3.31 -8.95
CA THR A 203 19.07 -4.44 -8.70
C THR A 203 20.07 -4.16 -7.59
N TRP A 204 20.72 -5.21 -7.08
CA TRP A 204 21.86 -5.05 -6.19
C TRP A 204 23.07 -4.51 -6.96
N VAL A 205 23.87 -3.66 -6.32
CA VAL A 205 25.21 -3.28 -6.82
C VAL A 205 26.09 -4.53 -6.91
N ASP A 206 26.93 -4.63 -7.95
CA ASP A 206 27.70 -5.86 -8.22
C ASP A 206 28.70 -6.19 -7.11
N SER A 207 29.37 -5.17 -6.55
CA SER A 207 30.26 -5.29 -5.39
C SER A 207 29.54 -5.51 -4.04
N SER A 208 28.20 -5.60 -4.02
CA SER A 208 27.43 -5.74 -2.78
C SER A 208 27.66 -7.08 -2.09
N LYS A 209 27.97 -7.02 -0.78
CA LYS A 209 28.03 -8.21 0.10
C LYS A 209 26.70 -8.99 0.12
N ILE A 210 25.57 -8.30 -0.08
CA ILE A 210 24.25 -8.95 -0.15
C ILE A 210 24.14 -9.79 -1.42
N LYS A 211 24.56 -9.26 -2.58
CA LYS A 211 24.61 -10.01 -3.85
C LYS A 211 25.51 -11.25 -3.69
N ARG A 212 26.70 -11.10 -3.09
CA ARG A 212 27.62 -12.21 -2.80
C ARG A 212 26.98 -13.30 -1.92
N ASN A 213 26.31 -12.91 -0.84
CA ASN A 213 25.62 -13.85 0.05
C ASN A 213 24.48 -14.61 -0.67
N ILE A 214 23.70 -13.93 -1.52
CA ILE A 214 22.65 -14.56 -2.33
C ILE A 214 23.25 -15.55 -3.34
N MET A 215 24.33 -15.18 -4.04
CA MET A 215 24.97 -16.06 -5.02
C MET A 215 25.64 -17.27 -4.35
N LYS A 216 26.26 -17.08 -3.18
CA LYS A 216 26.81 -18.16 -2.34
C LYS A 216 25.71 -19.10 -1.85
N TYR A 217 24.57 -18.59 -1.39
CA TYR A 217 23.42 -19.41 -0.98
C TYR A 217 22.82 -20.22 -2.14
N ARG A 218 23.04 -19.80 -3.38
CA ARG A 218 22.57 -20.48 -4.61
C ARG A 218 23.64 -21.36 -5.26
N ASP A 219 24.80 -21.53 -4.63
CA ASP A 219 25.98 -22.24 -5.15
C ASP A 219 26.41 -21.76 -6.57
N LYS A 220 26.23 -20.46 -6.83
CA LYS A 220 26.58 -19.77 -8.08
C LYS A 220 27.58 -18.64 -7.86
N LEU A 221 28.38 -18.71 -6.80
CA LEU A 221 29.42 -17.73 -6.55
C LEU A 221 30.56 -17.96 -7.54
N ASP A 222 30.73 -17.03 -8.47
CA ASP A 222 31.94 -16.90 -9.29
C ASP A 222 32.84 -15.82 -8.66
N ASP A 223 34.11 -16.14 -8.46
CA ASP A 223 35.10 -15.24 -7.87
C ASP A 223 35.75 -14.31 -8.91
N PHE A 224 35.54 -14.52 -10.22
CA PHE A 224 36.04 -13.62 -11.26
C PHE A 224 35.26 -12.29 -11.34
N ASP A 225 33.96 -12.30 -11.00
CA ASP A 225 33.07 -11.11 -10.96
C ASP A 225 33.43 -10.09 -9.84
N LEU A 226 34.53 -10.33 -9.11
CA LEU A 226 34.92 -9.64 -7.88
C LEU A 226 36.29 -8.93 -7.93
N LEU A 227 37.01 -9.03 -9.06
CA LEU A 227 38.29 -8.38 -9.36
C LEU A 227 38.09 -7.04 -10.10
#